data_AF-A0ABD0PKV5-F1
#
_entry.id   AF-A0ABD0PKV5-F1
#
_cell.length_a   1.000
_cell.length_b   1.000
_cell.length_c   1.000
_cell.angle_alpha   90.00
_cell.angle_beta   90.00
_cell.angle_gamma   90.00
#
_symmetry.space_group_name_H-M   'P 1'
#
loop_
_entity.id
_entity.type
_entity.pdbx_description
1 polymer ?
#
loop_
_entity_poly.entity_id
_entity_poly.type
_entity_poly.pdbx_seq_one_letter_code
_entity_poly.pdbx_strand_id
1 'polypeptide(L)' 'SNAMVMEVDHDRQLVFCETLPCPSSSPASPSTRPCTTALSLLGALQPSDEQVAARLSAPVVATQLDTRNISFE' A
#
# COMPACT_ATOMS: atom_id res chain seq x y z
N SER A 1 6.53 -6.96 -8.83
CA SER A 1 6.29 -6.31 -7.53
C SER A 1 5.77 -7.36 -6.58
N ASN A 2 6.44 -7.63 -5.46
CA ASN A 2 6.01 -8.58 -4.42
C ASN A 2 5.58 -7.81 -3.17
N ALA A 3 4.42 -8.16 -2.61
CA ALA A 3 3.99 -7.64 -1.32
C ALA A 3 4.64 -8.46 -0.19
N MET A 4 5.02 -7.82 0.90
CA MET A 4 5.57 -8.46 2.10
C MET A 4 4.83 -7.99 3.35
N VAL A 5 4.64 -8.88 4.31
CA VAL A 5 4.11 -8.60 5.65
C VAL A 5 5.28 -8.63 6.62
N MET A 6 5.36 -7.62 7.50
CA MET A 6 6.36 -7.50 8.55
C MET A 6 5.65 -7.42 9.90
N GLU A 7 5.95 -8.35 10.80
CA GLU A 7 5.52 -8.32 12.20
C GLU A 7 6.71 -7.93 13.07
N VAL A 8 6.51 -6.99 13.99
CA VAL A 8 7.57 -6.45 14.86
C VAL A 8 7.29 -6.88 16.30
N ASP A 9 8.20 -7.66 16.88
CA ASP A 9 8.22 -8.04 18.29
C ASP A 9 9.18 -7.09 19.04
N HIS A 10 8.62 -6.13 19.77
CA HIS A 10 9.38 -5.11 20.50
C HIS A 10 10.06 -5.65 21.76
N ASP A 11 9.50 -6.67 22.39
CA ASP A 11 10.04 -7.26 23.63
C ASP A 11 11.30 -8.06 23.33
N ARG A 12 11.32 -8.73 22.18
CA ARG A 12 12.46 -9.53 21.72
C ARG A 12 13.34 -8.78 20.72
N GLN A 13 12.94 -7.57 20.30
CA GLN A 13 13.61 -6.76 19.28
C GLN A 13 13.80 -7.54 17.96
N LEU A 14 12.75 -8.26 17.54
CA LEU A 14 12.76 -9.09 16.34
C LEU A 14 11.77 -8.57 15.30
N VAL A 15 12.05 -8.85 14.04
CA VAL A 15 11.13 -8.59 12.93
C VAL A 15 10.96 -9.89 12.13
N PHE A 16 9.71 -10.33 11.98
CA PHE A 16 9.34 -11.46 11.16
C PHE A 16 8.79 -10.98 9.82
N CYS A 17 9.32 -11.52 8.72
CA CYS A 17 8.93 -11.13 7.36
C CYS A 17 8.39 -12.34 6.60
N GLU A 18 7.19 -12.23 6.04
CA GLU A 18 6.63 -13.22 5.13
C GLU A 18 6.28 -12.58 3.78
N THR A 19 6.74 -13.18 2.68
CA THR A 19 6.36 -12.72 1.34
C THR A 19 4.97 -13.22 1.02
N LEU A 20 4.03 -12.31 0.77
CA LEU A 20 2.68 -12.72 0.39
C LEU A 20 2.73 -13.28 -1.03
N PRO A 21 2.15 -14.47 -1.27
CA PRO A 21 1.96 -14.96 -2.62
C PRO A 21 1.01 -14.00 -3.33
N CYS A 22 1.53 -13.19 -4.25
CA CYS A 22 0.67 -12.45 -5.17
C CYS A 22 -0.12 -13.49 -5.97
N PRO A 23 -1.47 -13.47 -5.95
CA PRO A 23 -2.19 -14.12 -7.02
C PRO A 23 -1.74 -13.42 -8.29
N SER A 24 -1.00 -14.13 -9.15
CA SER A 24 -0.78 -13.66 -10.51
C SER A 24 -2.16 -13.31 -11.05
N SER A 25 -2.27 -12.12 -11.65
CA SER A 25 -3.48 -11.63 -12.30
C SER A 25 -3.77 -12.45 -13.55
N SER A 26 -4.06 -13.74 -13.36
CA SER A 26 -4.52 -14.65 -14.40
C SER A 26 -5.98 -15.00 -14.10
N PRO A 27 -6.94 -14.56 -14.92
CA PRO A 27 -8.36 -14.81 -14.71
C PRO A 27 -8.75 -16.22 -15.15
N ALA A 28 -8.08 -17.26 -14.64
CA ALA A 28 -8.44 -18.65 -14.92
C ALA A 28 -7.88 -19.61 -13.88
N SER A 29 -8.61 -19.82 -12.77
CA SER A 29 -8.94 -21.17 -12.28
C SER A 29 -9.60 -21.10 -10.90
N PRO A 30 -10.77 -21.75 -10.69
CA PRO A 30 -11.37 -21.90 -9.38
C PRO A 30 -10.87 -23.20 -8.76
N SER A 31 -9.95 -23.14 -7.78
CA SER A 31 -9.80 -24.29 -6.86
C SER A 31 -9.08 -23.96 -5.56
N THR A 32 -9.84 -24.14 -4.48
CA THR A 32 -9.44 -24.61 -3.14
C THR A 32 -8.66 -23.67 -2.20
N ARG A 33 -9.42 -23.12 -1.23
CA ARG A 33 -9.03 -22.41 0.01
C ARG A 33 -8.16 -23.30 0.95
N PRO A 34 -7.43 -22.78 1.98
CA PRO A 34 -7.67 -21.52 2.68
C PRO A 34 -6.39 -20.73 3.05
N CYS A 35 -6.10 -19.65 2.31
CA CYS A 35 -5.26 -18.57 2.83
C CYS A 35 -6.16 -17.43 3.31
N THR A 36 -7.14 -17.74 4.16
CA THR A 36 -8.31 -16.88 4.41
C THR A 36 -8.08 -15.82 5.50
N THR A 37 -7.04 -15.92 6.32
CA THR A 37 -6.85 -14.99 7.45
C THR A 37 -6.07 -13.74 7.05
N ALA A 38 -4.98 -13.86 6.30
CA ALA A 38 -4.19 -12.70 5.85
C ALA A 38 -4.85 -11.97 4.66
N LEU A 39 -5.45 -12.71 3.72
CA LEU A 39 -6.10 -12.12 2.54
C LEU A 39 -7.46 -11.46 2.85
N SER A 40 -8.15 -11.84 3.93
CA SER A 40 -9.37 -11.14 4.35
C SER A 40 -9.08 -9.78 4.99
N LEU A 41 -7.88 -9.60 5.57
CA LEU A 41 -7.40 -8.31 6.09
C LEU A 41 -6.73 -7.47 5.00
N LEU A 42 -6.09 -8.10 4.01
CA LEU A 42 -5.60 -7.48 2.77
C LEU A 42 -6.64 -7.46 1.64
N GLY A 43 -7.93 -7.52 1.97
CA GLY A 43 -9.02 -7.11 1.08
C GLY A 43 -9.02 -5.59 0.83
N ALA A 44 -7.86 -4.92 0.91
CA ALA A 44 -7.66 -3.58 0.44
C ALA A 44 -7.71 -3.62 -1.09
N LEU A 45 -8.96 -3.66 -1.58
CA LEU A 45 -9.45 -3.18 -2.86
C LEU A 45 -8.34 -2.52 -3.67
N GLN A 46 -7.87 -3.22 -4.69
CA GLN A 46 -7.24 -2.53 -5.81
C GLN A 46 -8.22 -1.43 -6.22
N PRO A 47 -7.82 -0.14 -6.17
CA PRO A 47 -8.74 0.94 -6.48
C PRO A 47 -9.21 0.77 -7.92
N SER A 48 -10.51 0.97 -8.16
CA SER A 48 -11.05 0.90 -9.51
C SER A 48 -10.42 1.99 -10.37
N ASP A 49 -10.39 1.79 -11.69
CA ASP A 49 -9.80 2.77 -12.63
C ASP A 49 -10.43 4.15 -12.48
N GLU A 50 -11.73 4.23 -12.17
CA GLU A 50 -12.43 5.49 -11.85
C GLU A 50 -11.89 6.17 -10.58
N GLN A 51 -11.55 5.42 -9.52
CA GLN A 51 -10.99 5.96 -8.28
C GLN A 51 -9.57 6.46 -8.51
N VAL A 52 -8.79 5.72 -9.32
CA VAL A 52 -7.46 6.13 -9.74
C VAL A 52 -7.54 7.40 -10.58
N ALA A 53 -8.40 7.43 -11.60
CA ALA A 53 -8.60 8.59 -12.47
C ALA A 53 -9.05 9.81 -11.68
N ALA A 54 -10.00 9.66 -10.75
CA ALA A 54 -10.46 10.74 -9.89
C ALA A 54 -9.31 11.35 -9.07
N ARG A 55 -8.46 10.51 -8.46
CA ARG A 55 -7.28 10.97 -7.72
C ARG A 55 -6.27 11.68 -8.62
N LEU A 56 -6.02 11.16 -9.82
CA LEU A 56 -5.07 11.76 -10.76
C LEU A 56 -5.57 13.07 -11.36
N SER A 57 -6.88 13.24 -11.48
CA SER A 57 -7.51 14.48 -11.94
C SER A 57 -7.71 15.54 -10.86
N ALA A 58 -7.43 15.21 -9.59
CA ALA A 58 -7.64 16.12 -8.48
C ALA A 58 -6.69 17.34 -8.57
N PRO A 59 -7.19 18.57 -8.32
CA PRO A 59 -6.34 19.77 -8.36
C PRO A 59 -5.20 19.69 -7.33
N VAL A 60 -3.98 19.97 -7.78
CA VAL A 60 -2.83 20.12 -6.87
C VAL A 60 -2.83 21.53 -6.32
N VAL A 61 -2.99 21.68 -5.01
CA VAL A 61 -2.84 22.97 -4.33
C VAL A 61 -1.37 23.15 -3.97
N ALA A 62 -0.75 24.18 -4.53
CA ALA A 62 0.61 24.59 -4.16
C ALA A 62 0.57 25.94 -3.45
N THR A 63 1.38 26.08 -2.40
CA THR A 63 1.60 27.36 -1.73
C THR A 63 2.89 27.98 -2.23
N GLN A 64 2.87 29.26 -2.58
CA GLN A 64 4.10 30.00 -2.85
C GLN A 64 4.61 30.63 -1.55
N LEU A 65 5.85 30.32 -1.17
CA LEU A 65 6.53 30.96 -0.05
C LEU A 65 7.57 31.95 -0.59
N ASP A 66 7.42 33.23 -0.27
CA ASP A 66 8.45 34.23 -0.55
C ASP A 66 9.53 34.16 0.54
N THR A 67 10.76 33.84 0.13
CA THR A 67 11.89 33.65 1.04
C THR A 67 12.76 34.89 1.21
N ARG A 68 12.39 36.04 0.61
CA ARG A 68 13.21 37.26 0.60
C ARG A 68 13.62 37.76 1.99
N ASN A 69 12.79 37.53 3.01
CA ASN A 69 13.03 37.99 4.38
C ASN A 69 13.31 36.84 5.37
N ILE A 70 13.61 35.63 4.87
CA ILE A 70 13.95 34.50 5.73
C ILE A 70 15.46 34.53 5.99
N SER A 71 15.84 34.89 7.22
CA SER A 71 17.21 34.77 7.72
C SER A 71 17.31 33.59 8.69
N PHE A 72 18.41 32.85 8.63
CA PHE A 72 18.73 31.76 9.56
C PHE A 72 19.75 32.28 10.60
N GLU A 73 19.65 31.83 11.85
CA GLU A 73 20.62 32.09 12.94
C GLU A 73 21.86 31.19 12.80
#